data_AF-A0AAE4BTP9-F1
#
_entry.id   AF-A0AAE4BTP9-F1
#
_cell.length_a   1.000
_cell.length_b   1.000
_cell.length_c   1.000
_cell.angle_alpha   90.00
_cell.angle_beta   90.00
_cell.angle_gamma   90.00
#
_symmetry.space_group_name_H-M   'P 1'
#
loop_
_entity.id
_entity.type
_entity.pdbx_description
1 polymer ?
#
loop_
_entity_poly.entity_id
_entity_poly.type
_entity_poly.pdbx_seq_one_letter_code
_entity_poly.pdbx_strand_id
1 'polypeptide(L)'
;MRREERTAKGLSLILMLALGLFFFGACSDSEKITDDNNPEDPSNPGEDNPPQTPITDLISPEEYNDLFSYRCGTENAQSEATNQCGEEDFYSYTNFQKAIDEISNIKVIIEQRDAEYYIPPRITRIDKPTGEEKIVSDPPEFNGEWEQNFPIKEITIDYSSFCNEGSFIDRKRELAAFFANIAQETTGGWETAPGGKFAWGLFYKEELGYFGTDHVGYNVPHENYPGVPGKSYHGRGPIQLSYNYNYGQVSEYLFGDKYVLLNDPEDVSANGVLAFKTAIWFWMTPQFPKPSCHEVMIPDMWTPSPEDIEKGREAGFAHTIAIINGGVECGGPHEKAQSRFHHYDKFAEILGVSTGLDGSDDPNTDCSQIQPY
;
A
#
# COMPACT_ATOMS: atom_id res chain seq x y z
N MET A 1 -34.38 -1.74 33.90
CA MET A 1 -33.75 -0.71 34.76
C MET A 1 -32.30 -1.12 34.96
N ARG A 2 -31.37 -0.25 34.55
CA ARG A 2 -29.89 -0.32 34.63
C ARG A 2 -29.15 -1.30 33.71
N ARG A 3 -28.64 -0.70 32.61
CA ARG A 3 -27.42 -1.04 31.88
C ARG A 3 -26.21 -0.88 32.81
N GLU A 4 -25.23 -1.76 32.70
CA GLU A 4 -23.86 -1.51 33.17
C GLU A 4 -22.97 -1.30 31.94
N GLU A 5 -22.30 -0.15 31.92
CA GLU A 5 -21.35 0.30 30.92
C GLU A 5 -20.01 -0.44 31.11
N ARG A 6 -19.48 -1.02 30.02
CA ARG A 6 -18.06 -1.41 29.94
C ARG A 6 -17.32 -0.33 29.17
N THR A 7 -16.47 0.40 29.88
CA THR A 7 -15.55 1.40 29.33
C THR A 7 -14.38 0.71 28.62
N ALA A 8 -14.23 0.98 27.33
CA ALA A 8 -13.05 0.67 26.54
C ALA A 8 -11.92 1.64 26.94
N LYS A 9 -10.74 1.10 27.28
CA LYS A 9 -9.51 1.88 27.42
C LYS A 9 -8.69 1.67 26.15
N GLY A 10 -8.66 2.67 25.29
CA GLY A 10 -7.65 2.80 24.24
C GLY A 10 -6.32 3.20 24.86
N LEU A 11 -5.27 2.43 24.61
CA LEU A 11 -3.89 2.82 24.91
C LEU A 11 -3.31 3.46 23.64
N SER A 12 -3.14 4.78 23.68
CA SER A 12 -2.33 5.55 22.74
C SER A 12 -0.88 5.47 23.22
N LEU A 13 0.03 4.87 22.45
CA LEU A 13 1.45 4.86 22.76
C LEU A 13 2.20 5.75 21.75
N ILE A 14 2.71 6.87 22.26
CA ILE A 14 3.65 7.78 21.61
C ILE A 14 5.04 7.18 21.80
N LEU A 15 5.79 6.91 20.72
CA LEU A 15 7.19 6.47 20.82
C LEU A 15 8.13 7.61 20.39
N MET A 16 8.95 8.04 21.35
CA MET A 16 10.07 8.96 21.17
C MET A 16 11.34 8.20 20.74
N LEU A 17 12.11 8.80 19.84
CA LEU A 17 13.45 8.41 19.39
C LEU A 17 14.46 8.31 20.54
N ALA A 18 15.36 7.31 20.47
CA ALA A 18 16.57 7.24 21.29
C ALA A 18 17.80 6.95 20.41
N LEU A 19 18.77 7.88 20.44
CA LEU A 19 20.11 7.76 19.87
C LEU A 19 20.97 6.72 20.62
N GLY A 20 21.80 5.98 19.88
CA GLY A 20 22.89 5.17 20.43
C GLY A 20 24.12 5.19 19.50
N LEU A 21 25.27 5.61 20.03
CA LEU A 21 26.54 5.83 19.34
C LEU A 21 27.17 4.54 18.80
N PHE A 22 27.73 4.60 17.58
CA PHE A 22 28.65 3.58 17.04
C PHE A 22 30.12 3.92 17.30
N PHE A 23 30.90 2.88 17.66
CA PHE A 23 32.36 2.88 17.68
C PHE A 23 32.90 2.43 16.32
N PHE A 24 33.93 3.13 15.82
CA PHE A 24 34.64 2.84 14.57
C PHE A 24 35.43 1.52 14.62
N GLY A 25 35.37 0.75 13.53
CA GLY A 25 36.28 -0.35 13.23
C GLY A 25 36.49 -0.45 11.71
N ALA A 26 37.73 -0.21 11.25
CA ALA A 26 38.13 -0.16 9.85
C ALA A 26 38.54 -1.54 9.29
N CYS A 27 38.28 -1.76 7.99
CA CYS A 27 39.07 -2.57 7.03
C CYS A 27 38.50 -2.32 5.63
N SER A 28 39.23 -1.67 4.72
CA SER A 28 40.33 -2.13 3.84
C SER A 28 39.83 -2.58 2.46
N ASP A 29 40.34 -1.85 1.47
CA ASP A 29 40.15 -1.89 0.03
C ASP A 29 40.10 -3.30 -0.61
N SER A 30 39.24 -3.44 -1.63
CA SER A 30 39.52 -4.33 -2.75
C SER A 30 39.11 -3.67 -4.07
N GLU A 31 40.07 -3.63 -4.97
CA GLU A 31 40.00 -3.09 -6.33
C GLU A 31 38.99 -3.88 -7.19
N LYS A 32 38.14 -3.18 -7.95
CA LYS A 32 37.39 -3.77 -9.06
C LYS A 32 37.96 -3.29 -10.39
N ILE A 33 38.37 -4.30 -11.15
CA ILE A 33 38.89 -4.31 -12.51
C ILE A 33 37.83 -3.74 -13.48
N THR A 34 38.26 -2.84 -14.35
CA THR A 34 37.52 -2.31 -15.51
C THR A 34 37.81 -3.15 -16.75
N ASP A 35 36.75 -3.52 -17.48
CA ASP A 35 36.72 -3.92 -18.89
C ASP A 35 35.21 -4.07 -19.24
N ASP A 36 34.66 -3.73 -20.40
CA ASP A 36 35.09 -2.90 -21.51
C ASP A 36 33.80 -2.58 -22.32
N ASN A 37 33.79 -1.40 -22.92
CA ASN A 37 32.85 -0.76 -23.85
C ASN A 37 31.91 -1.63 -24.74
N ASN A 38 30.63 -1.26 -24.79
CA ASN A 38 29.77 -1.39 -25.98
C ASN A 38 28.99 -0.08 -26.19
N PRO A 39 29.10 0.63 -27.32
CA PRO A 39 28.44 1.92 -27.51
C PRO A 39 26.98 1.74 -27.96
N GLU A 40 26.04 2.26 -27.17
CA GLU A 40 24.64 2.40 -27.57
C GLU A 40 24.47 3.55 -28.59
N ASP A 41 23.65 3.29 -29.62
CA ASP A 41 23.30 4.20 -30.71
C ASP A 41 22.26 5.25 -30.22
N PRO A 42 22.56 6.56 -30.25
CA PRO A 42 21.72 7.57 -29.60
C PRO A 42 20.66 8.16 -30.55
N SER A 43 19.87 7.32 -31.24
CA SER A 43 18.92 7.82 -32.25
C SER A 43 17.53 7.15 -32.33
N ASN A 44 16.93 6.79 -31.19
CA ASN A 44 15.48 6.53 -31.14
C ASN A 44 14.83 6.96 -29.80
N PRO A 45 14.16 8.14 -29.72
CA PRO A 45 13.41 8.55 -28.54
C PRO A 45 11.92 8.20 -28.72
N GLY A 46 11.61 6.90 -28.72
CA GLY A 46 10.24 6.44 -28.91
C GLY A 46 10.07 4.96 -28.57
N GLU A 47 9.31 4.73 -27.49
CA GLU A 47 8.69 3.46 -27.07
C GLU A 47 9.62 2.30 -26.68
N ASP A 48 9.60 1.96 -25.38
CA ASP A 48 9.63 0.57 -24.93
C ASP A 48 9.01 0.50 -23.51
N ASN A 49 7.75 0.92 -23.38
CA ASN A 49 6.92 0.34 -22.32
C ASN A 49 6.37 -0.97 -22.89
N PRO A 50 6.71 -2.15 -22.32
CA PRO A 50 6.07 -3.38 -22.73
C PRO A 50 4.54 -3.20 -22.65
N PRO A 51 3.77 -3.74 -23.62
CA PRO A 51 2.33 -3.56 -23.63
C PRO A 51 1.75 -3.98 -22.27
N GLN A 52 0.98 -3.08 -21.64
CA GLN A 52 0.31 -3.38 -20.39
C GLN A 52 -0.51 -4.65 -20.58
N THR A 53 -0.24 -5.67 -19.76
CA THR A 53 -1.09 -6.84 -19.70
C THR A 53 -2.42 -6.39 -19.11
N PRO A 54 -3.53 -6.51 -19.85
CA PRO A 54 -4.84 -6.19 -19.29
C PRO A 54 -5.05 -7.01 -18.02
N ILE A 55 -5.60 -6.40 -16.97
CA ILE A 55 -5.89 -7.12 -15.72
C ILE A 55 -6.81 -8.34 -15.94
N THR A 56 -7.60 -8.33 -17.04
CA THR A 56 -8.43 -9.46 -17.50
C THR A 56 -7.64 -10.73 -17.82
N ASP A 57 -6.35 -10.61 -18.12
CA ASP A 57 -5.48 -11.75 -18.39
C ASP A 57 -4.97 -12.38 -17.08
N LEU A 58 -4.94 -11.62 -15.99
CA LEU A 58 -4.51 -12.09 -14.68
C LEU A 58 -5.68 -12.67 -13.87
N ILE A 59 -6.86 -12.06 -13.97
CA ILE A 59 -8.07 -12.49 -13.27
C ILE A 59 -9.33 -12.16 -14.07
N SER A 60 -10.19 -13.15 -14.24
CA SER A 60 -11.51 -12.99 -14.86
C SER A 60 -12.54 -12.37 -13.88
N PRO A 61 -13.64 -11.79 -14.39
CA PRO A 61 -14.74 -11.34 -13.53
C PRO A 61 -15.34 -12.47 -12.66
N GLU A 62 -15.33 -13.72 -13.14
CA GLU A 62 -15.85 -14.89 -12.41
C GLU A 62 -14.94 -15.22 -11.22
N GLU A 63 -13.63 -15.34 -11.46
CA GLU A 63 -12.65 -15.54 -10.38
C GLU A 63 -12.70 -14.39 -9.36
N TYR A 64 -12.83 -13.14 -9.80
CA TYR A 64 -12.97 -11.99 -8.89
C TYR A 64 -14.22 -12.13 -8.01
N ASN A 65 -15.35 -12.57 -8.58
CA ASN A 65 -16.58 -12.80 -7.82
C ASN A 65 -16.45 -13.98 -6.84
N ASP A 66 -15.63 -14.98 -7.15
CA ASP A 66 -15.33 -16.10 -6.24
C ASP A 66 -14.41 -15.69 -5.08
N LEU A 67 -13.46 -14.78 -5.32
CA LEU A 67 -12.62 -14.21 -4.26
C LEU A 67 -13.47 -13.38 -3.28
N PHE A 68 -14.41 -12.60 -3.82
CA PHE A 68 -15.13 -11.55 -3.10
C PHE A 68 -16.66 -11.72 -3.20
N SER A 69 -17.15 -12.91 -2.90
CA SER A 69 -18.57 -13.27 -3.08
C SER A 69 -19.53 -12.53 -2.15
N TYR A 70 -19.00 -11.95 -1.07
CA TYR A 70 -19.75 -11.21 -0.06
C TYR A 70 -19.26 -9.76 0.06
N ARG A 71 -18.62 -9.19 -0.96
CA ARG A 71 -18.18 -7.79 -0.89
C ARG A 71 -19.35 -6.82 -0.80
N CYS A 72 -19.04 -5.61 -0.34
CA CYS A 72 -19.97 -4.51 -0.12
C CYS A 72 -20.82 -4.24 -1.37
N GLY A 73 -22.14 -4.42 -1.24
CA GLY A 73 -23.10 -4.23 -2.33
C GLY A 73 -23.66 -5.48 -2.99
N THR A 74 -22.98 -6.61 -2.86
CA THR A 74 -23.46 -7.88 -3.43
C THR A 74 -24.74 -8.36 -2.76
N GLU A 75 -25.58 -9.10 -3.50
CA GLU A 75 -26.81 -9.69 -2.93
C GLU A 75 -26.54 -10.52 -1.67
N ASN A 76 -25.42 -11.24 -1.65
CA ASN A 76 -24.99 -12.05 -0.51
C ASN A 76 -24.62 -11.20 0.73
N ALA A 77 -24.13 -9.98 0.54
CA ALA A 77 -23.77 -9.06 1.62
C ALA A 77 -24.97 -8.27 2.16
N GLN A 78 -26.03 -8.11 1.35
CA GLN A 78 -27.21 -7.30 1.69
C GLN A 78 -28.01 -7.84 2.87
N SER A 79 -27.91 -9.14 3.18
CA SER A 79 -28.60 -9.73 4.33
C SER A 79 -27.99 -9.32 5.67
N GLU A 80 -26.76 -8.80 5.68
CA GLU A 80 -26.05 -8.47 6.91
C GLU A 80 -26.32 -7.04 7.37
N ALA A 81 -26.67 -6.90 8.64
CA ALA A 81 -27.07 -5.62 9.24
C ALA A 81 -25.95 -4.56 9.27
N THR A 82 -24.69 -4.99 9.14
CA THR A 82 -23.51 -4.10 9.14
C THR A 82 -23.04 -3.71 7.74
N ASN A 83 -23.74 -4.13 6.68
CA ASN A 83 -23.42 -3.73 5.31
C ASN A 83 -23.56 -2.21 5.13
N GLN A 84 -22.52 -1.59 4.57
CA GLN A 84 -22.39 -0.14 4.40
C GLN A 84 -22.77 0.38 3.00
N CYS A 85 -22.97 -0.50 2.02
CA CYS A 85 -23.16 -0.12 0.60
C CYS A 85 -24.60 -0.28 0.09
N GLY A 86 -25.51 -0.87 0.88
CA GLY A 86 -26.84 -1.18 0.38
C GLY A 86 -26.77 -2.09 -0.86
N GLU A 87 -27.40 -1.67 -1.96
CA GLU A 87 -27.46 -2.41 -3.24
C GLU A 87 -26.36 -2.01 -4.24
N GLU A 88 -25.51 -1.03 -3.92
CA GLU A 88 -24.44 -0.60 -4.81
C GLU A 88 -23.22 -1.52 -4.69
N ASP A 89 -22.87 -2.26 -5.77
CA ASP A 89 -21.63 -3.04 -5.87
C ASP A 89 -20.39 -2.13 -5.93
N PHE A 90 -20.09 -1.54 -4.77
CA PHE A 90 -19.09 -0.49 -4.57
C PHE A 90 -17.69 -0.98 -4.98
N TYR A 91 -17.35 -2.21 -4.61
CA TYR A 91 -16.10 -2.87 -4.95
C TYR A 91 -16.24 -3.81 -6.16
N SER A 92 -17.00 -3.40 -7.16
CA SER A 92 -17.16 -4.19 -8.39
C SER A 92 -15.82 -4.40 -9.12
N TYR A 93 -15.73 -5.50 -9.86
CA TYR A 93 -14.63 -5.77 -10.79
C TYR A 93 -14.41 -4.60 -11.77
N THR A 94 -15.49 -4.01 -12.30
CA THR A 94 -15.41 -2.86 -13.20
C THR A 94 -14.79 -1.63 -12.53
N ASN A 95 -15.11 -1.36 -11.26
CA ASN A 95 -14.46 -0.26 -10.52
C ASN A 95 -12.96 -0.54 -10.29
N PHE A 96 -12.59 -1.78 -10.03
CA PHE A 96 -11.18 -2.19 -9.88
C PHE A 96 -10.41 -2.02 -11.21
N GLN A 97 -10.94 -2.52 -12.33
CA GLN A 97 -10.33 -2.33 -13.65
C GLN A 97 -10.14 -0.85 -13.98
N LYS A 98 -11.21 -0.06 -13.81
CA LYS A 98 -11.16 1.38 -14.08
C LYS A 98 -10.17 2.10 -13.17
N ALA A 99 -9.99 1.66 -11.92
CA ALA A 99 -9.00 2.23 -11.03
C ALA A 99 -7.57 1.99 -11.54
N ILE A 100 -7.27 0.77 -11.99
CA ILE A 100 -5.98 0.42 -12.62
C ILE A 100 -5.76 1.27 -13.87
N ASP A 101 -6.73 1.31 -14.79
CA ASP A 101 -6.62 2.07 -16.04
C ASP A 101 -6.34 3.55 -15.76
N GLU A 102 -7.12 4.16 -14.87
CA GLU A 102 -6.99 5.58 -14.59
C GLU A 102 -5.73 5.93 -13.79
N ILE A 103 -5.34 5.14 -12.78
CA ILE A 103 -4.12 5.40 -12.00
C ILE A 103 -2.86 5.13 -12.82
N SER A 104 -2.93 4.20 -13.78
CA SER A 104 -1.82 3.89 -14.68
C SER A 104 -1.39 5.06 -15.55
N ASN A 105 -2.17 6.13 -15.64
CA ASN A 105 -1.80 7.37 -16.33
C ASN A 105 -0.89 8.28 -15.50
N ILE A 106 -0.59 7.90 -14.26
CA ILE A 106 0.17 8.72 -13.31
C ILE A 106 1.56 8.11 -13.14
N LYS A 107 2.56 8.97 -13.15
CA LYS A 107 3.93 8.67 -12.70
C LYS A 107 4.32 9.70 -11.64
N VAL A 108 5.09 9.29 -10.66
CA VAL A 108 5.60 10.18 -9.61
C VAL A 108 7.10 9.97 -9.43
N ILE A 109 7.83 11.06 -9.36
CA ILE A 109 9.25 11.09 -9.02
C ILE A 109 9.36 11.63 -7.59
N ILE A 110 9.99 10.86 -6.73
CA ILE A 110 10.32 11.24 -5.35
C ILE A 110 11.84 11.48 -5.32
N GLU A 111 12.22 12.73 -5.07
CA GLU A 111 13.61 13.11 -4.81
C GLU A 111 13.81 13.13 -3.30
N GLN A 112 14.52 12.13 -2.77
CA GLN A 112 14.80 12.00 -1.35
C GLN A 112 16.27 12.33 -1.06
N ARG A 113 16.54 13.04 0.03
CA ARG A 113 17.91 13.21 0.54
C ARG A 113 18.38 11.92 1.19
N ASP A 114 19.53 11.40 0.77
CA ASP A 114 20.17 10.23 1.34
C ASP A 114 20.86 10.59 2.66
N ALA A 115 20.05 10.77 3.70
CA ALA A 115 20.47 11.08 5.05
C ALA A 115 20.05 9.95 6.02
N GLU A 116 20.74 9.85 7.15
CA GLU A 116 20.40 8.87 8.21
C GLU A 116 19.05 9.14 8.89
N TYR A 117 18.41 10.29 8.61
CA TYR A 117 17.12 10.70 9.16
C TYR A 117 16.17 11.14 8.05
N TYR A 118 14.87 11.05 8.33
CA TYR A 118 13.85 11.43 7.37
C TYR A 118 13.87 12.95 7.11
N ILE A 119 14.04 13.31 5.84
CA ILE A 119 13.82 14.66 5.31
C ILE A 119 12.62 14.55 4.36
N PRO A 120 11.57 15.38 4.53
CA PRO A 120 10.44 15.41 3.62
C PRO A 120 10.91 15.58 2.16
N PRO A 121 10.57 14.65 1.25
CA PRO A 121 11.10 14.67 -0.11
C PRO A 121 10.43 15.73 -0.97
N ARG A 122 11.11 16.14 -2.04
CA ARG A 122 10.47 16.80 -3.17
C ARG A 122 9.75 15.76 -4.01
N ILE A 123 8.55 16.08 -4.47
CA ILE A 123 7.71 15.16 -5.22
C ILE A 123 7.22 15.86 -6.49
N THR A 124 7.47 15.21 -7.63
CA THR A 124 7.01 15.64 -8.95
C THR A 124 6.02 14.62 -9.48
N ARG A 125 4.79 15.06 -9.76
CA ARG A 125 3.75 14.27 -10.43
C ARG A 125 3.84 14.51 -11.94
N ILE A 126 3.71 13.43 -12.70
CA ILE A 126 3.66 13.43 -14.16
C ILE A 126 2.32 12.83 -14.59
N ASP A 127 1.55 13.61 -15.34
CA ASP A 127 0.35 13.16 -16.05
C ASP A 127 0.75 12.60 -17.42
N LYS A 128 0.83 11.28 -17.55
CA LYS A 128 1.39 10.64 -18.77
C LYS A 128 0.59 10.96 -20.05
N PRO A 129 -0.76 11.02 -20.05
CA PRO A 129 -1.53 11.37 -21.24
C PRO A 129 -1.24 12.77 -21.77
N THR A 130 -1.07 13.76 -20.88
CA THR A 130 -0.84 15.15 -21.27
C THR A 130 0.65 15.50 -21.36
N GLY A 131 1.52 14.71 -20.71
CA GLY A 131 2.92 15.03 -20.50
C GLY A 131 3.14 16.15 -19.46
N GLU A 132 2.12 16.55 -18.71
CA GLU A 132 2.24 17.62 -17.72
C GLU A 132 3.05 17.14 -16.51
N GLU A 133 4.11 17.85 -16.19
CA GLU A 133 4.91 17.67 -14.98
C GLU A 133 4.61 18.79 -13.98
N LYS A 134 4.36 18.41 -12.72
CA LYS A 134 4.05 19.35 -11.64
C LYS A 134 4.78 18.94 -10.37
N ILE A 135 5.58 19.85 -9.82
CA ILE A 135 6.09 19.70 -8.44
C ILE A 135 4.90 19.89 -7.50
N VAL A 136 4.50 18.82 -6.83
CA VAL A 136 3.32 18.78 -5.93
C VAL A 136 3.72 18.97 -4.47
N SER A 137 4.98 18.67 -4.13
CA SER A 137 5.58 18.94 -2.82
C SER A 137 7.02 19.41 -3.00
N ASP A 138 7.38 20.52 -2.37
CA ASP A 138 8.76 21.04 -2.31
C ASP A 138 9.03 21.61 -0.90
N PRO A 139 9.24 20.75 0.11
CA PRO A 139 9.36 21.17 1.50
C PRO A 139 10.59 22.07 1.71
N PRO A 140 10.52 23.12 2.55
CA PRO A 140 11.68 23.95 2.87
C PRO A 140 12.88 23.15 3.39
N GLU A 141 12.62 22.08 4.15
CA GLU A 141 13.63 21.18 4.72
C GLU A 141 14.45 20.48 3.63
N PHE A 142 13.81 20.07 2.52
CA PHE A 142 14.50 19.47 1.38
C PHE A 142 15.55 20.42 0.75
N ASN A 143 15.28 21.72 0.88
CA ASN A 143 16.08 22.81 0.32
C ASN A 143 16.96 23.50 1.37
N GLY A 144 17.03 23.01 2.60
CA GLY A 144 17.89 23.57 3.64
C GLY A 144 19.37 23.55 3.25
N GLU A 145 20.13 24.58 3.62
CA GLU A 145 21.56 24.72 3.24
C GLU A 145 22.39 23.52 3.70
N TRP A 146 22.07 22.94 4.86
CA TRP A 146 22.74 21.75 5.37
C TRP A 146 22.31 20.49 4.63
N GLU A 147 21.00 20.33 4.39
CA GLU A 147 20.41 19.16 3.75
C GLU A 147 20.85 19.00 2.30
N GLN A 148 21.18 20.10 1.63
CA GLN A 148 21.75 20.07 0.27
C GLN A 148 23.10 19.35 0.17
N ASN A 149 23.80 19.09 1.28
CA ASN A 149 25.04 18.31 1.29
C ASN A 149 24.80 16.80 1.16
N PHE A 150 23.57 16.31 1.39
CA PHE A 150 23.22 14.92 1.16
C PHE A 150 22.86 14.70 -0.31
N PRO A 151 23.37 13.64 -0.96
CA PRO A 151 23.02 13.33 -2.34
C PRO A 151 21.52 13.04 -2.46
N ILE A 152 20.98 13.27 -3.66
CA ILE A 152 19.58 12.94 -3.96
C ILE A 152 19.53 11.49 -4.45
N LYS A 153 18.70 10.69 -3.78
CA LYS A 153 18.21 9.41 -4.28
C LYS A 153 16.85 9.64 -4.93
N GLU A 154 16.77 9.35 -6.22
CA GLU A 154 15.53 9.42 -6.97
C GLU A 154 14.80 8.08 -6.90
N ILE A 155 13.50 8.11 -6.65
CA ILE A 155 12.60 6.97 -6.71
C ILE A 155 11.49 7.32 -7.70
N THR A 156 11.34 6.51 -8.75
CA THR A 156 10.24 6.66 -9.70
C THR A 156 9.17 5.62 -9.42
N ILE A 157 7.93 6.08 -9.22
CA ILE A 157 6.74 5.25 -9.14
C ILE A 157 5.99 5.42 -10.46
N ASP A 158 5.99 4.38 -11.29
CA ASP A 158 5.09 4.31 -12.43
C ASP A 158 3.90 3.41 -12.09
N TYR A 159 2.71 4.00 -11.91
CA TYR A 159 1.53 3.22 -11.53
C TYR A 159 1.08 2.24 -12.63
N SER A 160 1.60 2.33 -13.86
CA SER A 160 1.39 1.27 -14.86
C SER A 160 2.14 -0.02 -14.57
N SER A 161 3.07 -0.05 -13.61
CA SER A 161 3.80 -1.27 -13.19
C SER A 161 2.97 -2.17 -12.27
N PHE A 162 1.92 -1.66 -11.62
CA PHE A 162 1.06 -2.47 -10.76
C PHE A 162 0.50 -3.69 -11.51
N CYS A 163 0.81 -4.90 -11.03
CA CYS A 163 0.46 -6.16 -11.68
C CYS A 163 0.95 -6.27 -13.15
N ASN A 164 2.00 -5.55 -13.52
CA ASN A 164 2.54 -5.53 -14.88
C ASN A 164 4.08 -5.69 -14.94
N GLU A 165 4.70 -6.01 -13.80
CA GLU A 165 6.15 -6.18 -13.68
C GLU A 165 6.52 -7.64 -13.35
N GLY A 166 7.73 -8.06 -13.70
CA GLY A 166 8.16 -9.46 -13.59
C GLY A 166 7.44 -10.41 -14.57
N SER A 167 7.54 -11.71 -14.30
CA SER A 167 6.89 -12.75 -15.09
C SER A 167 5.37 -12.75 -14.92
N PHE A 168 4.65 -13.47 -15.79
CA PHE A 168 3.19 -13.62 -15.66
C PHE A 168 2.77 -14.23 -14.30
N ILE A 169 3.58 -15.13 -13.75
CA ILE A 169 3.33 -15.72 -12.43
C ILE A 169 3.56 -14.70 -11.32
N ASP A 170 4.59 -13.85 -11.44
CA ASP A 170 4.86 -12.79 -10.44
C ASP A 170 3.73 -11.77 -10.39
N ARG A 171 3.17 -11.38 -11.54
CA ARG A 171 2.01 -10.47 -11.63
C ARG A 171 0.77 -11.05 -10.96
N LYS A 172 0.47 -12.33 -11.19
CA LYS A 172 -0.64 -13.02 -10.52
C LYS A 172 -0.40 -13.14 -9.01
N ARG A 173 0.84 -13.38 -8.60
CA ARG A 173 1.22 -13.47 -7.18
C ARG A 173 1.12 -12.12 -6.47
N GLU A 174 1.58 -11.05 -7.10
CA GLU A 174 1.38 -9.68 -6.63
C GLU A 174 -0.11 -9.39 -6.45
N LEU A 175 -0.93 -9.75 -7.44
CA LEU A 175 -2.37 -9.55 -7.37
C LEU A 175 -3.02 -10.32 -6.21
N ALA A 176 -2.64 -11.58 -6.00
CA ALA A 176 -3.09 -12.37 -4.85
C ALA A 176 -2.70 -11.70 -3.52
N ALA A 177 -1.47 -11.20 -3.41
CA ALA A 177 -0.96 -10.53 -2.22
C ALA A 177 -1.66 -9.20 -1.93
N PHE A 178 -1.90 -8.40 -2.97
CA PHE A 178 -2.67 -7.16 -2.87
C PHE A 178 -4.09 -7.45 -2.38
N PHE A 179 -4.78 -8.40 -3.02
CA PHE A 179 -6.13 -8.80 -2.64
C PHE A 179 -6.19 -9.36 -1.22
N ALA A 180 -5.23 -10.16 -0.80
CA ALA A 180 -5.23 -10.75 0.55
C ALA A 180 -5.13 -9.69 1.64
N ASN A 181 -4.29 -8.68 1.44
CA ASN A 181 -4.15 -7.59 2.38
C ASN A 181 -5.42 -6.74 2.47
N ILE A 182 -5.97 -6.29 1.34
CA ILE A 182 -7.19 -5.47 1.36
C ILE A 182 -8.41 -6.26 1.86
N ALA A 183 -8.44 -7.58 1.63
CA ALA A 183 -9.47 -8.45 2.18
C ALA A 183 -9.44 -8.44 3.70
N GLN A 184 -8.25 -8.54 4.31
CA GLN A 184 -8.09 -8.46 5.76
C GLN A 184 -8.50 -7.10 6.32
N GLU A 185 -8.13 -6.00 5.67
CA GLU A 185 -8.48 -4.64 6.14
C GLU A 185 -9.99 -4.42 6.21
N THR A 186 -10.74 -5.09 5.33
CA THR A 186 -12.16 -4.84 5.10
C THR A 186 -13.06 -6.03 5.41
N THR A 187 -12.52 -7.05 6.08
CA THR A 187 -13.23 -8.33 6.26
C THR A 187 -14.47 -8.20 7.15
N GLY A 188 -15.58 -8.76 6.68
CA GLY A 188 -16.80 -8.98 7.46
C GLY A 188 -16.93 -10.40 8.01
N GLY A 189 -15.96 -11.27 7.75
CA GLY A 189 -16.06 -12.71 7.98
C GLY A 189 -15.97 -13.12 9.45
N TRP A 190 -16.71 -14.16 9.80
CA TRP A 190 -16.64 -14.86 11.08
C TRP A 190 -16.48 -16.37 10.85
N GLU A 191 -16.20 -17.13 11.90
CA GLU A 191 -15.83 -18.56 11.82
C GLU A 191 -16.83 -19.43 11.05
N THR A 192 -18.13 -19.15 11.20
CA THR A 192 -19.22 -19.90 10.56
C THR A 192 -19.90 -19.13 9.44
N ALA A 193 -19.23 -18.12 8.88
CA ALA A 193 -19.80 -17.31 7.82
C ALA A 193 -20.13 -18.15 6.57
N PRO A 194 -21.26 -17.91 5.90
CA PRO A 194 -21.56 -18.50 4.60
C PRO A 194 -20.39 -18.34 3.63
N GLY A 195 -20.02 -19.41 2.90
CA GLY A 195 -18.84 -19.41 2.03
C GLY A 195 -17.48 -19.41 2.75
N GLY A 196 -17.46 -19.43 4.09
CA GLY A 196 -16.27 -19.41 4.93
C GLY A 196 -15.76 -17.99 5.23
N LYS A 197 -15.08 -17.83 6.38
CA LYS A 197 -14.54 -16.54 6.88
C LYS A 197 -13.81 -15.73 5.80
N PHE A 198 -13.03 -16.40 4.95
CA PHE A 198 -12.18 -15.75 3.95
C PHE A 198 -12.88 -15.43 2.61
N ALA A 199 -14.19 -15.56 2.50
CA ALA A 199 -14.99 -15.07 1.36
C ALA A 199 -15.53 -13.64 1.55
N TRP A 200 -15.26 -13.04 2.72
CA TRP A 200 -15.87 -11.80 3.19
C TRP A 200 -14.92 -10.59 3.13
N GLY A 201 -13.89 -10.64 2.29
CA GLY A 201 -13.06 -9.49 1.99
C GLY A 201 -13.86 -8.42 1.22
N LEU A 202 -13.43 -7.16 1.32
CA LEU A 202 -14.10 -6.00 0.71
C LEU A 202 -15.54 -5.81 1.21
N PHE A 203 -15.85 -6.24 2.44
CA PHE A 203 -17.20 -6.10 3.00
C PHE A 203 -17.44 -4.70 3.57
N TYR A 204 -16.44 -4.11 4.24
CA TYR A 204 -16.52 -2.75 4.77
C TYR A 204 -15.87 -1.72 3.82
N LYS A 205 -16.51 -0.56 3.67
CA LYS A 205 -15.95 0.59 2.94
C LYS A 205 -15.36 1.67 3.83
N GLU A 206 -15.74 1.70 5.09
CA GLU A 206 -15.17 2.59 6.09
C GLU A 206 -15.20 1.98 7.49
N GLU A 207 -14.40 2.52 8.39
CA GLU A 207 -14.24 2.04 9.75
C GLU A 207 -15.59 2.03 10.51
N LEU A 208 -15.95 0.87 11.05
CA LEU A 208 -17.24 0.62 11.72
C LEU A 208 -17.58 1.63 12.83
N GLY A 209 -16.58 2.13 13.56
CA GLY A 209 -16.80 3.08 14.66
C GLY A 209 -17.20 4.49 14.21
N TYR A 210 -17.06 4.79 12.92
CA TYR A 210 -17.34 6.09 12.31
C TYR A 210 -18.54 6.07 11.38
N PHE A 211 -18.82 4.92 10.76
CA PHE A 211 -19.94 4.76 9.84
C PHE A 211 -21.28 5.20 10.46
N GLY A 212 -21.96 6.14 9.80
CA GLY A 212 -23.26 6.66 10.24
C GLY A 212 -23.22 7.52 11.50
N THR A 213 -22.05 8.02 11.90
CA THR A 213 -21.85 8.90 13.06
C THR A 213 -21.30 10.27 12.65
N ASP A 214 -21.25 11.21 13.60
CA ASP A 214 -20.59 12.52 13.47
C ASP A 214 -19.19 12.54 14.14
N HIS A 215 -18.64 11.36 14.47
CA HIS A 215 -17.32 11.26 15.09
C HIS A 215 -16.23 11.84 14.19
N VAL A 216 -15.38 12.70 14.77
CA VAL A 216 -14.20 13.24 14.10
C VAL A 216 -12.96 12.61 14.71
N GLY A 217 -12.28 11.80 13.89
CA GLY A 217 -11.04 11.11 14.26
C GLY A 217 -9.96 11.24 13.20
N TYR A 218 -8.73 10.85 13.61
CA TYR A 218 -7.54 10.76 12.77
C TYR A 218 -7.11 12.10 12.12
N ASN A 219 -7.56 13.22 12.68
CA ASN A 219 -7.08 14.54 12.32
C ASN A 219 -6.03 14.98 13.33
N VAL A 220 -4.76 14.82 12.98
CA VAL A 220 -3.62 15.13 13.84
C VAL A 220 -2.87 16.37 13.31
N PRO A 221 -2.23 17.17 14.20
CA PRO A 221 -1.37 18.25 13.76
C PRO A 221 -0.29 17.73 12.81
N HIS A 222 -0.22 18.31 11.61
CA HIS A 222 0.79 17.99 10.62
C HIS A 222 1.06 19.24 9.77
N GLU A 223 2.33 19.57 9.55
CA GLU A 223 2.74 20.81 8.89
C GLU A 223 2.40 20.81 7.39
N ASN A 224 2.79 19.74 6.68
CA ASN A 224 2.57 19.64 5.24
C ASN A 224 1.13 19.29 4.84
N TYR A 225 0.40 18.56 5.69
CA TYR A 225 -0.94 18.06 5.43
C TYR A 225 -1.90 18.41 6.56
N PRO A 226 -2.14 19.72 6.82
CA PRO A 226 -3.00 20.13 7.91
C PRO A 226 -4.41 19.61 7.67
N GLY A 227 -4.95 18.85 8.63
CA GLY A 227 -6.32 18.37 8.54
C GLY A 227 -7.32 19.53 8.63
N VAL A 228 -8.44 19.40 7.92
CA VAL A 228 -9.49 20.42 7.86
C VAL A 228 -10.39 20.28 9.10
N PRO A 229 -10.70 21.39 9.81
CA PRO A 229 -11.59 21.35 10.97
C PRO A 229 -12.93 20.68 10.66
N GLY A 230 -13.34 19.72 11.50
CA GLY A 230 -14.61 19.00 11.35
C GLY A 230 -14.56 17.83 10.34
N LYS A 231 -13.48 17.67 9.57
CA LYS A 231 -13.29 16.50 8.70
C LYS A 231 -12.59 15.37 9.45
N SER A 232 -13.07 14.15 9.21
CA SER A 232 -12.49 12.92 9.78
C SER A 232 -11.75 12.12 8.71
N TYR A 233 -10.56 11.65 9.08
CA TYR A 233 -9.66 10.86 8.24
C TYR A 233 -9.56 9.41 8.76
N HIS A 234 -10.66 8.85 9.26
CA HIS A 234 -10.72 7.44 9.66
C HIS A 234 -10.57 6.51 8.45
N GLY A 235 -10.42 5.21 8.73
CA GLY A 235 -10.19 4.21 7.70
C GLY A 235 -11.27 4.21 6.63
N ARG A 236 -10.90 4.42 5.35
CA ARG A 236 -11.79 4.26 4.19
C ARG A 236 -11.13 3.48 3.07
N GLY A 237 -11.96 2.83 2.26
CA GLY A 237 -11.54 2.05 1.10
C GLY A 237 -10.82 0.74 1.45
N PRO A 238 -10.28 0.04 0.43
CA PRO A 238 -9.72 -1.30 0.56
C PRO A 238 -8.50 -1.39 1.47
N ILE A 239 -7.70 -0.32 1.57
CA ILE A 239 -6.51 -0.28 2.45
C ILE A 239 -6.79 0.41 3.80
N GLN A 240 -8.06 0.74 4.09
CA GLN A 240 -8.46 1.50 5.28
C GLN A 240 -7.59 2.76 5.49
N LEU A 241 -7.43 3.56 4.41
CA LEU A 241 -6.64 4.78 4.41
C LEU A 241 -7.03 5.66 5.60
N SER A 242 -6.07 5.99 6.44
CA SER A 242 -6.28 6.67 7.72
C SER A 242 -5.28 7.81 7.91
N TYR A 243 -5.65 8.82 8.69
CA TYR A 243 -4.90 10.04 9.00
C TYR A 243 -4.80 11.09 7.89
N ASN A 244 -4.93 12.36 8.26
CA ASN A 244 -4.86 13.50 7.34
C ASN A 244 -3.61 13.52 6.47
N TYR A 245 -2.45 13.12 7.00
CA TYR A 245 -1.22 13.10 6.21
C TYR A 245 -1.23 12.07 5.07
N ASN A 246 -1.89 10.92 5.25
CA ASN A 246 -2.04 9.95 4.17
C ASN A 246 -3.07 10.41 3.13
N TYR A 247 -4.21 10.98 3.57
CA TYR A 247 -5.20 11.56 2.66
C TYR A 247 -4.63 12.72 1.83
N GLY A 248 -3.87 13.62 2.47
CA GLY A 248 -3.19 14.70 1.77
C GLY A 248 -2.14 14.19 0.77
N GLN A 249 -1.32 13.22 1.17
CA GLN A 249 -0.28 12.68 0.30
C GLN A 249 -0.87 11.94 -0.92
N VAL A 250 -1.82 11.03 -0.73
CA VAL A 250 -2.46 10.35 -1.88
C VAL A 250 -3.18 11.35 -2.80
N SER A 251 -3.73 12.43 -2.23
CA SER A 251 -4.37 13.49 -3.01
C SER A 251 -3.37 14.24 -3.90
N GLU A 252 -2.16 14.52 -3.42
CA GLU A 252 -1.09 15.11 -4.26
C GLU A 252 -0.72 14.22 -5.43
N TYR A 253 -0.64 12.90 -5.20
CA TYR A 253 -0.20 11.95 -6.21
C TYR A 253 -1.31 11.74 -7.26
N LEU A 254 -2.56 11.57 -6.82
CA LEU A 254 -3.68 11.31 -7.72
C LEU A 254 -4.12 12.57 -8.48
N PHE A 255 -4.22 13.70 -7.79
CA PHE A 255 -4.86 14.92 -8.31
C PHE A 255 -3.90 16.09 -8.55
N GLY A 256 -2.64 15.98 -8.13
CA GLY A 256 -1.71 17.11 -8.16
C GLY A 256 -2.04 18.19 -7.15
N ASP A 257 -2.91 17.92 -6.17
CA ASP A 257 -3.34 18.86 -5.14
C ASP A 257 -3.72 18.09 -3.86
N LYS A 258 -3.05 18.38 -2.75
CA LYS A 258 -3.32 17.77 -1.44
C LYS A 258 -4.72 18.06 -0.91
N TYR A 259 -5.33 19.18 -1.33
CA TYR A 259 -6.56 19.66 -0.72
C TYR A 259 -7.81 18.95 -1.22
N VAL A 260 -7.75 18.18 -2.32
CA VAL A 260 -8.92 17.42 -2.80
C VAL A 260 -9.42 16.48 -1.72
N LEU A 261 -8.57 15.58 -1.20
CA LEU A 261 -8.99 14.64 -0.16
C LEU A 261 -8.76 15.13 1.28
N LEU A 262 -8.02 16.23 1.48
CA LEU A 262 -8.05 16.90 2.78
C LEU A 262 -9.40 17.58 3.01
N ASN A 263 -9.96 18.23 1.98
CA ASN A 263 -11.27 18.86 2.07
C ASN A 263 -12.39 17.82 2.06
N ASP A 264 -12.32 16.81 1.20
CA ASP A 264 -13.42 15.86 0.98
C ASP A 264 -12.98 14.39 1.15
N PRO A 265 -12.51 13.99 2.35
CA PRO A 265 -12.07 12.61 2.61
C PRO A 265 -13.18 11.57 2.44
N GLU A 266 -14.45 11.95 2.56
CA GLU A 266 -15.62 11.11 2.30
C GLU A 266 -15.70 10.59 0.86
N ASP A 267 -15.04 11.24 -0.11
CA ASP A 267 -15.04 10.80 -1.51
C ASP A 267 -14.47 9.39 -1.65
N VAL A 268 -13.57 8.98 -0.75
CA VAL A 268 -12.98 7.63 -0.74
C VAL A 268 -14.03 6.55 -0.41
N SER A 269 -15.06 6.85 0.40
CA SER A 269 -16.18 5.91 0.68
C SER A 269 -17.44 6.18 -0.15
N ALA A 270 -17.40 7.17 -1.04
CA ALA A 270 -18.47 7.48 -2.00
C ALA A 270 -18.16 7.01 -3.43
N ASN A 271 -16.89 6.75 -3.76
CA ASN A 271 -16.47 6.34 -5.11
C ASN A 271 -15.55 5.12 -5.09
N GLY A 272 -16.06 3.97 -5.53
CA GLY A 272 -15.31 2.71 -5.54
C GLY A 272 -14.05 2.70 -6.41
N VAL A 273 -14.03 3.48 -7.51
CA VAL A 273 -12.83 3.66 -8.35
C VAL A 273 -11.75 4.38 -7.55
N LEU A 274 -12.11 5.50 -6.92
CA LEU A 274 -11.17 6.26 -6.07
C LEU A 274 -10.70 5.41 -4.89
N ALA A 275 -11.58 4.64 -4.27
CA ALA A 275 -11.24 3.73 -3.19
C ALA A 275 -10.15 2.72 -3.61
N PHE A 276 -10.27 2.08 -4.77
CA PHE A 276 -9.21 1.21 -5.28
C PHE A 276 -7.93 1.96 -5.62
N LYS A 277 -8.02 3.17 -6.16
CA LYS A 277 -6.82 3.99 -6.42
C LYS A 277 -6.04 4.30 -5.15
N THR A 278 -6.68 4.56 -4.01
CA THR A 278 -5.95 4.80 -2.76
C THR A 278 -5.23 3.54 -2.27
N ALA A 279 -5.80 2.35 -2.48
CA ALA A 279 -5.15 1.09 -2.16
C ALA A 279 -3.95 0.79 -3.08
N ILE A 280 -4.10 1.00 -4.40
CA ILE A 280 -3.00 0.83 -5.37
C ILE A 280 -1.90 1.86 -5.09
N TRP A 281 -2.27 3.11 -4.77
CA TRP A 281 -1.32 4.14 -4.35
C TRP A 281 -0.48 3.65 -3.18
N PHE A 282 -1.12 3.19 -2.10
CA PHE A 282 -0.39 2.71 -0.92
C PHE A 282 0.53 1.54 -1.28
N TRP A 283 0.02 0.58 -2.06
CA TRP A 283 0.77 -0.62 -2.45
C TRP A 283 2.06 -0.31 -3.21
N MET A 284 2.01 0.67 -4.12
CA MET A 284 3.13 1.05 -5.00
C MET A 284 4.04 2.13 -4.41
N THR A 285 3.65 2.81 -3.33
CA THR A 285 4.36 3.99 -2.81
C THR A 285 5.22 3.64 -1.60
N PRO A 286 6.56 3.70 -1.68
CA PRO A 286 7.41 3.53 -0.51
C PRO A 286 7.19 4.66 0.50
N GLN A 287 7.25 4.31 1.79
CA GLN A 287 7.09 5.25 2.89
C GLN A 287 8.30 5.12 3.81
N PHE A 288 9.32 5.95 3.59
CA PHE A 288 10.60 5.86 4.30
C PHE A 288 10.40 5.63 5.81
N PRO A 289 11.10 4.65 6.41
CA PRO A 289 12.13 3.79 5.81
C PRO A 289 11.60 2.51 5.11
N LYS A 290 10.29 2.37 4.93
CA LYS A 290 9.66 1.20 4.30
C LYS A 290 9.80 1.23 2.78
N PRO A 291 10.12 0.10 2.12
CA PRO A 291 9.87 -0.05 0.69
C PRO A 291 8.36 -0.09 0.42
N SER A 292 7.98 -0.10 -0.85
CA SER A 292 6.61 -0.36 -1.27
C SER A 292 6.27 -1.86 -1.15
N CYS A 293 4.98 -2.19 -1.08
CA CYS A 293 4.55 -3.59 -1.13
C CYS A 293 4.83 -4.22 -2.50
N HIS A 294 4.77 -3.42 -3.57
CA HIS A 294 5.15 -3.82 -4.92
C HIS A 294 6.60 -4.32 -4.98
N GLU A 295 7.57 -3.52 -4.52
CA GLU A 295 9.00 -3.86 -4.57
C GLU A 295 9.34 -5.17 -3.84
N VAL A 296 8.64 -5.46 -2.74
CA VAL A 296 8.87 -6.70 -1.98
C VAL A 296 8.12 -7.91 -2.55
N MET A 297 7.23 -7.73 -3.52
CA MET A 297 6.47 -8.81 -4.17
C MET A 297 6.99 -9.18 -5.56
N ILE A 298 7.87 -8.36 -6.15
CA ILE A 298 8.53 -8.67 -7.42
C ILE A 298 9.95 -9.21 -7.15
N PRO A 299 10.32 -10.39 -7.67
CA PRO A 299 11.66 -10.94 -7.50
C PRO A 299 12.75 -9.95 -7.89
N ASP A 300 13.80 -9.88 -7.06
CA ASP A 300 15.00 -9.05 -7.25
C ASP A 300 14.78 -7.53 -7.31
N MET A 301 13.57 -7.01 -7.09
CA MET A 301 13.29 -5.58 -7.13
C MET A 301 13.70 -4.86 -5.85
N TRP A 302 13.45 -5.46 -4.68
CA TRP A 302 13.91 -4.94 -3.41
C TRP A 302 15.17 -5.67 -2.93
N THR A 303 16.20 -4.89 -2.57
CA THR A 303 17.41 -5.42 -1.93
C THR A 303 17.42 -5.02 -0.44
N PRO A 304 17.44 -5.98 0.50
CA PRO A 304 17.48 -5.67 1.93
C PRO A 304 18.78 -4.96 2.31
N SER A 305 18.68 -3.94 3.17
CA SER A 305 19.85 -3.38 3.83
C SER A 305 20.43 -4.35 4.88
N PRO A 306 21.66 -4.14 5.36
CA PRO A 306 22.18 -4.92 6.49
C PRO A 306 21.28 -4.90 7.73
N GLU A 307 20.62 -3.75 7.99
CA GLU A 307 19.66 -3.62 9.09
C GLU A 307 18.39 -4.43 8.82
N ASP A 308 17.90 -4.46 7.59
CA ASP A 308 16.73 -5.28 7.22
C ASP A 308 17.01 -6.78 7.41
N ILE A 309 18.21 -7.24 7.01
CA ILE A 309 18.65 -8.64 7.23
C ILE A 309 18.69 -8.96 8.74
N GLU A 310 19.28 -8.08 9.56
CA GLU A 310 19.32 -8.27 11.02
C GLU A 310 17.92 -8.33 11.64
N LYS A 311 16.99 -7.55 11.10
CA LYS A 311 15.59 -7.47 11.53
C LYS A 311 14.68 -8.55 10.92
N GLY A 312 15.25 -9.51 10.19
CA GLY A 312 14.51 -10.61 9.57
C GLY A 312 13.55 -10.17 8.47
N ARG A 313 13.79 -9.03 7.81
CA ARG A 313 12.97 -8.52 6.72
C ARG A 313 13.48 -9.06 5.40
N GLU A 314 12.67 -9.90 4.77
CA GLU A 314 12.95 -10.53 3.50
C GLU A 314 11.83 -10.23 2.51
N ALA A 315 12.15 -10.13 1.22
CA ALA A 315 11.14 -9.94 0.17
C ALA A 315 10.08 -11.05 0.24
N GLY A 316 8.80 -10.67 0.11
CA GLY A 316 7.68 -11.58 0.06
C GLY A 316 6.47 -11.08 0.85
N PHE A 317 5.44 -11.93 0.91
CA PHE A 317 4.13 -11.56 1.44
C PHE A 317 4.17 -11.11 2.91
N ALA A 318 4.95 -11.76 3.78
CA ALA A 318 5.11 -11.36 5.19
C ALA A 318 5.57 -9.90 5.33
N HIS A 319 6.42 -9.46 4.41
CA HIS A 319 6.98 -8.12 4.43
C HIS A 319 5.93 -7.08 4.08
N THR A 320 4.98 -7.40 3.19
CA THR A 320 3.81 -6.54 2.92
C THR A 320 3.00 -6.28 4.19
N ILE A 321 2.83 -7.30 5.05
CA ILE A 321 2.16 -7.16 6.35
C ILE A 321 2.96 -6.23 7.27
N ALA A 322 4.29 -6.39 7.31
CA ALA A 322 5.16 -5.53 8.10
C ALA A 322 5.13 -4.06 7.62
N ILE A 323 5.01 -3.83 6.31
CA ILE A 323 4.86 -2.50 5.71
C ILE A 323 3.51 -1.88 6.10
N ILE A 324 2.42 -2.64 5.94
CA ILE A 324 1.05 -2.18 6.18
C ILE A 324 0.79 -1.93 7.67
N ASN A 325 1.08 -2.91 8.54
CA ASN A 325 0.71 -2.83 9.96
C ASN A 325 1.67 -3.57 10.90
N GLY A 326 2.96 -3.64 10.56
CA GLY A 326 3.95 -4.43 11.31
C GLY A 326 4.07 -4.09 12.78
N GLY A 327 3.93 -2.81 13.16
CA GLY A 327 4.00 -2.38 14.56
C GLY A 327 2.90 -2.96 15.46
N VAL A 328 1.85 -3.53 14.87
CA VAL A 328 0.75 -4.20 15.58
C VAL A 328 0.75 -5.71 15.31
N GLU A 329 1.05 -6.11 14.08
CA GLU A 329 0.81 -7.47 13.60
C GLU A 329 2.06 -8.36 13.55
N CYS A 330 3.27 -7.80 13.64
CA CYS A 330 4.53 -8.51 13.49
C CYS A 330 5.42 -8.38 14.74
N GLY A 331 6.55 -9.11 14.78
CA GLY A 331 7.40 -9.22 15.98
C GLY A 331 6.82 -10.12 17.08
N GLY A 332 5.80 -10.90 16.75
CA GLY A 332 5.13 -11.89 17.58
C GLY A 332 3.91 -12.49 16.87
N PRO A 333 3.30 -13.56 17.39
CA PRO A 333 2.11 -14.14 16.79
C PRO A 333 0.91 -13.19 16.89
N HIS A 334 0.21 -12.97 15.77
CA HIS A 334 -0.96 -12.10 15.72
C HIS A 334 -2.06 -12.66 14.80
N GLU A 335 -3.31 -12.69 15.28
CA GLU A 335 -4.43 -13.29 14.54
C GLU A 335 -4.68 -12.62 13.18
N LYS A 336 -4.57 -11.29 13.11
CA LYS A 336 -4.77 -10.56 11.85
C LYS A 336 -3.70 -10.89 10.80
N ALA A 337 -2.44 -11.06 11.20
CA ALA A 337 -1.38 -11.49 10.29
C ALA A 337 -1.70 -12.88 9.72
N GLN A 338 -2.06 -13.82 10.58
CA GLN A 338 -2.47 -15.18 10.18
C GLN A 338 -3.68 -15.17 9.24
N SER A 339 -4.64 -14.28 9.48
CA SER A 339 -5.80 -14.11 8.60
C SER A 339 -5.41 -13.57 7.21
N ARG A 340 -4.39 -12.71 7.09
CA ARG A 340 -3.82 -12.29 5.79
C ARG A 340 -3.21 -13.47 5.05
N PHE A 341 -2.45 -14.33 5.74
CA PHE A 341 -1.87 -15.54 5.13
C PHE A 341 -2.95 -16.48 4.61
N HIS A 342 -4.02 -16.71 5.37
CA HIS A 342 -5.13 -17.53 4.90
C HIS A 342 -5.87 -16.95 3.69
N HIS A 343 -6.03 -15.63 3.63
CA HIS A 343 -6.53 -14.98 2.41
C HIS A 343 -5.57 -15.19 1.24
N TYR A 344 -4.26 -15.03 1.46
CA TYR A 344 -3.25 -15.18 0.42
C TYR A 344 -3.19 -16.59 -0.15
N ASP A 345 -3.19 -17.62 0.69
CA ASP A 345 -3.21 -19.02 0.26
C ASP A 345 -4.44 -19.30 -0.61
N LYS A 346 -5.63 -18.89 -0.16
CA LYS A 346 -6.88 -19.07 -0.91
C LYS A 346 -6.84 -18.36 -2.25
N PHE A 347 -6.33 -17.13 -2.28
CA PHE A 347 -6.33 -16.32 -3.49
C PHE A 347 -5.27 -16.78 -4.49
N ALA A 348 -4.11 -17.23 -4.01
CA ALA A 348 -3.07 -17.87 -4.81
C ALA A 348 -3.57 -19.19 -5.43
N GLU A 349 -4.30 -20.01 -4.68
CA GLU A 349 -4.94 -21.23 -5.18
C GLU A 349 -5.90 -20.93 -6.35
N ILE A 350 -6.80 -19.95 -6.17
CA ILE A 350 -7.75 -19.55 -7.21
C ILE A 350 -7.04 -19.03 -8.46
N LEU A 351 -5.98 -18.22 -8.29
CA LEU A 351 -5.21 -17.69 -9.43
C LEU A 351 -4.23 -18.70 -10.04
N GLY A 352 -4.05 -19.87 -9.41
CA GLY A 352 -3.19 -20.94 -9.86
C GLY A 352 -1.70 -20.60 -9.77
N VAL A 353 -1.26 -19.96 -8.69
CA VAL A 353 0.14 -19.57 -8.46
C VAL A 353 0.65 -20.06 -7.10
N SER A 354 1.97 -20.25 -7.02
CA SER A 354 2.65 -20.52 -5.76
C SER A 354 2.76 -19.24 -4.92
N THR A 355 2.82 -19.40 -3.60
CA THR A 355 2.83 -18.29 -2.64
C THR A 355 4.22 -17.71 -2.37
N GLY A 356 5.29 -18.50 -2.53
CA GLY A 356 6.68 -18.06 -2.43
C GLY A 356 7.20 -17.40 -3.71
N LEU A 357 8.07 -16.40 -3.57
CA LEU A 357 8.68 -15.69 -4.70
C LEU A 357 9.61 -16.57 -5.54
N ASP A 358 10.19 -17.61 -4.94
CA ASP A 358 11.07 -18.59 -5.58
C ASP A 358 10.29 -19.70 -6.33
N GLY A 359 8.96 -19.64 -6.35
CA GLY A 359 8.11 -20.66 -6.95
C GLY A 359 7.71 -21.79 -5.98
N SER A 360 8.09 -21.72 -4.71
CA SER A 360 7.64 -22.66 -3.68
C SER A 360 6.26 -22.30 -3.11
N ASP A 361 5.61 -23.27 -2.45
CA ASP A 361 4.38 -23.05 -1.67
C ASP A 361 4.68 -22.67 -0.21
N ASP A 362 5.89 -22.17 0.06
CA ASP A 362 6.28 -21.62 1.36
C ASP A 362 6.25 -20.10 1.23
N PRO A 363 5.09 -19.43 1.46
CA PRO A 363 5.18 -18.02 1.78
C PRO A 363 6.04 -17.93 3.03
N ASN A 364 6.80 -16.87 3.26
CA ASN A 364 7.23 -16.57 4.63
C ASN A 364 5.95 -16.51 5.50
N THR A 365 5.48 -17.63 6.06
CA THR A 365 4.08 -17.91 6.50
C THR A 365 3.70 -17.15 7.76
N ASP A 366 4.62 -16.34 8.24
CA ASP A 366 4.54 -15.64 9.48
C ASP A 366 5.42 -14.41 9.42
N CYS A 367 4.94 -13.30 9.99
CA CYS A 367 5.77 -12.12 10.22
C CYS A 367 6.21 -12.01 11.69
N SER A 368 6.03 -13.04 12.51
CA SER A 368 6.41 -13.01 13.93
C SER A 368 7.91 -12.82 14.16
N GLN A 369 8.75 -13.24 13.22
CA GLN A 369 10.21 -13.05 13.28
C GLN A 369 10.66 -11.73 12.64
N ILE A 370 9.76 -11.02 11.96
CA ILE A 370 10.07 -9.72 11.38
C ILE A 370 10.00 -8.66 12.47
N GLN A 371 11.12 -7.99 12.74
CA GLN A 371 11.11 -6.81 13.59
C GLN A 371 10.48 -5.61 12.83
N PRO A 372 9.41 -4.99 13.36
CA PRO A 372 8.73 -3.87 12.72
C PRO A 372 9.64 -2.68 12.40
N TYR A 373 9.18 -1.85 11.45
CA TYR A 373 9.82 -0.61 11.03
C TYR A 373 9.94 0.42 12.14
#